data_AF-A0A7C0UJ70-F1
#
_entry.id   AF-A0A7C0UJ70-F1
#
_cell.length_a   1.000
_cell.length_b   1.000
_cell.length_c   1.000
_cell.angle_alpha   90.00
_cell.angle_beta   90.00
_cell.angle_gamma   90.00
#
_symmetry.space_group_name_H-M   'P 1'
#
loop_
_entity.id
_entity.type
_entity.pdbx_description
1 polymer ?
#
loop_
_entity_poly.entity_id
_entity_poly.type
_entity_poly.pdbx_seq_one_letter_code
_entity_poly.pdbx_strand_id
1 'polypeptide(L)'
;KAEGVEKATASETLGDEEKRLVKTLSRFPEVVNDAADSRKASIMAGYAIDLSNAFHSFYMSAKVLGSEKEGFRVALVEAFTTVQGSVMDLLGIKQLSEM
;
A
#
# COMPACT_ATOMS: atom_id res chain seq x y z
N LYS A 1 15.77 -19.74 10.04
CA LYS A 1 16.34 -18.40 10.23
C LYS A 1 15.36 -17.41 9.60
N ALA A 2 14.56 -16.74 10.42
CA ALA A 2 13.71 -15.64 9.99
C ALA A 2 14.41 -14.36 10.44
N GLU A 3 15.35 -13.88 9.63
CA GLU A 3 15.88 -12.52 9.68
C GLU A 3 14.75 -11.68 9.06
N GLY A 4 13.98 -10.90 9.83
CA GLY A 4 14.41 -9.69 10.49
C GLY A 4 13.59 -8.56 9.87
N VAL A 5 12.29 -8.50 10.19
CA VAL A 5 11.47 -7.32 9.89
C VAL A 5 11.90 -6.27 10.92
N GLU A 6 12.93 -5.51 10.55
CA GLU A 6 13.43 -4.39 11.30
C GLU A 6 12.28 -3.40 11.47
N LYS A 7 11.80 -3.27 12.71
CA LYS A 7 10.71 -2.37 13.08
C LYS A 7 11.11 -0.95 12.66
N ALA A 8 10.49 -0.44 11.60
CA ALA A 8 10.57 0.96 11.23
C ALA A 8 10.25 1.82 12.46
N THR A 9 11.28 2.51 12.95
CA THR A 9 11.21 3.38 14.12
C THR A 9 10.23 4.51 13.84
N ALA A 10 9.07 4.48 14.49
CA ALA A 10 7.99 5.45 14.38
C ALA A 10 8.30 6.82 15.03
N SER A 11 9.53 7.32 14.89
CA SER A 11 9.99 8.57 15.52
C SER A 11 10.46 9.62 14.51
N GLU A 12 9.96 9.57 13.29
CA GLU A 12 9.91 10.72 12.40
C GLU A 12 8.44 11.10 12.21
N THR A 13 8.09 12.37 12.39
CA THR A 13 6.71 12.88 12.27
C THR A 13 6.14 12.59 10.88
N LEU A 14 5.39 11.49 10.72
CA LEU A 14 4.74 11.17 9.46
C LEU A 14 3.74 12.26 9.07
N GLY A 15 3.72 12.60 7.78
CA GLY A 15 2.67 13.41 7.18
C GLY A 15 1.32 12.69 7.19
N ASP A 16 0.24 13.43 7.06
CA ASP A 16 -1.10 12.85 7.17
C ASP A 16 -1.44 11.92 6.01
N GLU A 17 -0.99 12.23 4.79
CA GLU A 17 -1.14 11.32 3.64
C GLU A 17 -0.27 10.06 3.76
N GLU A 18 0.94 10.16 4.34
CA GLU A 18 1.79 9.00 4.63
C GLU A 18 1.08 8.07 5.63
N LYS A 19 0.51 8.63 6.72
CA LYS A 19 -0.29 7.85 7.69
C LYS A 19 -1.51 7.21 7.04
N ARG A 20 -2.20 7.95 6.16
CA ARG A 20 -3.38 7.45 5.47
C ARG A 20 -3.02 6.25 4.58
N LEU A 21 -1.95 6.35 3.80
CA LEU A 21 -1.49 5.25 2.96
C LEU A 21 -1.06 4.03 3.79
N VAL A 22 -0.28 4.23 4.86
CA VAL A 22 0.12 3.14 5.78
C VAL A 22 -1.10 2.44 6.39
N LYS A 23 -2.10 3.20 6.83
CA LYS A 23 -3.35 2.62 7.34
C LYS A 23 -4.07 1.81 6.28
N THR A 24 -4.20 2.32 5.06
CA THR A 24 -4.86 1.58 3.97
C THR A 24 -4.11 0.29 3.62
N LEU A 25 -2.78 0.32 3.56
CA LEU A 25 -1.94 -0.87 3.36
C LEU A 25 -2.15 -1.91 4.47
N SER A 26 -2.19 -1.47 5.73
CA SER A 26 -2.35 -2.36 6.89
C SER A 26 -3.68 -3.12 6.92
N ARG A 27 -4.71 -2.60 6.22
CA ARG A 27 -6.03 -3.25 6.13
C ARG A 27 -6.09 -4.39 5.11
N PHE A 28 -5.06 -4.58 4.29
CA PHE A 28 -5.08 -5.60 3.23
C PHE A 28 -5.47 -7.01 3.73
N PRO A 29 -4.90 -7.55 4.83
CA PRO A 29 -5.26 -8.90 5.29
C PRO A 29 -6.73 -9.02 5.73
N GLU A 30 -7.25 -7.98 6.39
CA GLU A 30 -8.65 -7.92 6.82
C GLU A 30 -9.59 -7.92 5.61
N VAL A 31 -9.30 -7.07 4.62
CA VAL A 31 -10.12 -6.96 3.39
C VAL A 31 -10.12 -8.27 2.60
N VAL A 32 -8.98 -8.98 2.53
CA VAL A 32 -8.89 -10.29 1.87
C VAL A 32 -9.77 -11.31 2.57
N ASN A 33 -9.74 -11.36 3.90
CA ASN A 33 -10.60 -12.26 4.67
C ASN A 33 -12.09 -11.92 4.48
N ASP A 34 -12.45 -10.64 4.55
CA ASP A 34 -13.83 -10.18 4.34
C ASP A 34 -14.35 -10.55 2.94
N ALA A 35 -13.52 -10.37 1.91
CA ALA A 35 -13.86 -10.74 0.53
C ALA A 35 -14.06 -12.25 0.37
N ALA A 36 -13.21 -13.06 1.02
CA ALA A 36 -13.30 -14.51 0.99
C ALA A 36 -14.55 -15.03 1.74
N ASP A 37 -14.77 -14.56 2.96
CA ASP A 37 -15.87 -15.00 3.83
C ASP A 37 -17.23 -14.60 3.23
N SER A 38 -17.33 -13.39 2.70
CA SER A 38 -18.56 -12.90 2.07
C SER A 38 -18.76 -13.37 0.62
N ARG A 39 -17.73 -14.01 0.02
CA ARG A 39 -17.69 -14.43 -1.40
C ARG A 39 -17.98 -13.28 -2.37
N LYS A 40 -17.45 -12.08 -2.08
CA LYS A 40 -17.68 -10.85 -2.87
C LYS A 40 -16.36 -10.26 -3.36
N ALA A 41 -16.01 -10.55 -4.61
CA ALA A 41 -14.82 -9.96 -5.26
C ALA A 41 -14.87 -8.42 -5.37
N SER A 42 -16.07 -7.82 -5.36
CA SER A 42 -16.23 -6.36 -5.38
C SER A 42 -15.58 -5.65 -4.18
N ILE A 43 -15.40 -6.34 -3.05
CA ILE A 43 -14.71 -5.81 -1.88
C ILE A 43 -13.23 -5.55 -2.22
N MET A 44 -12.57 -6.49 -2.89
CA MET A 44 -11.19 -6.33 -3.35
C MET A 44 -11.06 -5.21 -4.39
N ALA A 45 -12.02 -5.11 -5.31
CA ALA A 45 -12.03 -4.03 -6.30
C ALA A 45 -12.18 -2.65 -5.66
N GLY A 46 -13.06 -2.51 -4.66
CA GLY A 46 -13.20 -1.28 -3.88
C GLY A 46 -11.91 -0.92 -3.15
N TYR A 47 -11.26 -1.90 -2.52
CA TYR A 47 -9.97 -1.71 -1.87
C TYR A 47 -8.87 -1.27 -2.83
N ALA A 48 -8.80 -1.84 -4.04
CA ALA A 48 -7.83 -1.44 -5.07
C ALA A 48 -7.95 0.04 -5.42
N ILE A 49 -9.19 0.54 -5.53
CA ILE A 49 -9.49 1.95 -5.82
C ILE A 49 -9.07 2.82 -4.64
N ASP A 50 -9.46 2.45 -3.42
CA ASP A 50 -9.11 3.19 -2.20
C ASP A 50 -7.59 3.28 -1.98
N LEU A 51 -6.88 2.17 -2.20
CA LEU A 51 -5.43 2.10 -2.09
C LEU A 51 -4.75 2.98 -3.14
N SER A 52 -5.22 2.94 -4.39
CA SER A 52 -4.71 3.79 -5.47
C SER A 52 -4.94 5.28 -5.19
N ASN A 53 -6.10 5.64 -4.64
CA ASN A 53 -6.41 7.02 -4.25
C ASN A 53 -5.53 7.50 -3.09
N ALA A 54 -5.29 6.66 -2.08
CA ALA A 54 -4.39 6.99 -0.99
C ALA A 54 -2.94 7.19 -1.47
N PHE A 55 -2.48 6.33 -2.39
CA PHE A 55 -1.17 6.47 -3.01
C PHE A 55 -1.03 7.75 -3.83
N HIS A 56 -2.04 8.07 -4.65
CA HIS A 56 -2.03 9.30 -5.44
C HIS A 56 -1.93 10.55 -4.56
N SER A 57 -2.73 10.63 -3.49
CA SER A 57 -2.66 11.74 -2.53
C SER A 57 -1.28 11.84 -1.87
N PHE A 58 -0.71 10.71 -1.43
CA PHE A 58 0.66 10.65 -0.90
C PHE A 58 1.68 11.19 -1.91
N TYR A 59 1.66 10.69 -3.14
CA TYR A 59 2.62 11.06 -4.18
C TYR A 59 2.55 12.55 -4.58
N MET A 60 1.35 13.15 -4.55
CA MET A 60 1.17 14.59 -4.78
C MET A 60 1.63 15.45 -3.60
N SER A 61 1.51 14.95 -2.36
CA SER A 61 1.81 15.73 -1.16
C SER A 61 3.28 15.70 -0.74
N ALA A 62 4.01 14.64 -1.09
CA ALA A 62 5.33 14.36 -0.54
C ALA A 62 6.34 14.01 -1.63
N LYS A 63 7.41 14.81 -1.74
CA LYS A 63 8.54 14.50 -2.62
C LYS A 63 9.24 13.24 -2.14
N VAL A 64 9.30 12.20 -2.97
CA VAL A 64 9.97 10.93 -2.62
C VAL A 64 11.49 11.10 -2.70
N LEU A 65 12.01 11.34 -3.91
CA LEU A 65 13.44 11.43 -4.20
C LEU A 65 14.05 12.76 -3.76
N GLY A 66 15.23 12.72 -3.14
CA GLY A 66 15.94 13.88 -2.61
C GLY A 66 15.20 14.55 -1.46
N SER A 67 14.45 13.78 -0.67
CA SER A 67 13.84 14.23 0.58
C SER A 67 14.59 13.66 1.78
N GLU A 68 14.51 14.31 2.93
CA GLU A 68 15.13 13.80 4.17
C GLU A 68 14.61 12.41 4.56
N LYS A 69 13.40 12.06 4.10
CA LYS A 69 12.72 10.79 4.35
C LYS A 69 12.69 9.86 3.14
N GLU A 70 13.64 10.02 2.22
CA GLU A 70 13.66 9.27 0.95
C GLU A 70 13.57 7.75 1.19
N GLY A 71 14.39 7.20 2.09
CA GLY A 71 14.39 5.75 2.38
C GLY A 71 13.02 5.23 2.84
N PHE A 72 12.36 5.96 3.74
CA PHE A 72 11.01 5.60 4.19
C PHE A 72 9.99 5.69 3.05
N ARG A 73 10.02 6.76 2.26
CA ARG A 73 9.07 6.99 1.17
C ARG A 73 9.24 6.00 0.03
N VAL A 74 10.47 5.61 -0.28
CA VAL A 74 10.76 4.54 -1.26
C VAL A 74 10.17 3.21 -0.77
N ALA A 75 10.42 2.84 0.49
CA ALA A 75 9.83 1.62 1.07
C ALA A 75 8.28 1.66 1.06
N LEU A 76 7.68 2.84 1.25
CA LEU A 76 6.24 3.02 1.18
C LEU A 76 5.68 2.82 -0.24
N VAL A 77 6.41 3.28 -1.26
CA VAL A 77 6.10 3.03 -2.68
C VAL A 77 6.20 1.53 -2.99
N GLU A 78 7.26 0.86 -2.54
CA GLU A 78 7.43 -0.59 -2.74
C GLU A 78 6.32 -1.41 -2.07
N ALA A 79 5.93 -1.04 -0.86
CA ALA A 79 4.82 -1.67 -0.14
C ALA A 79 3.49 -1.50 -0.91
N PHE A 80 3.23 -0.30 -1.45
CA PHE A 80 2.10 -0.06 -2.33
C PHE A 80 2.13 -0.97 -3.57
N THR A 81 3.23 -1.00 -4.31
CA THR A 81 3.34 -1.83 -5.53
C THR A 81 3.12 -3.30 -5.23
N THR A 82 3.68 -3.80 -4.12
CA THR A 82 3.53 -5.20 -3.70
C THR A 82 2.09 -5.57 -3.36
N VAL A 83 1.43 -4.73 -2.56
CA VAL A 83 0.03 -4.98 -2.15
C VAL A 83 -0.91 -4.80 -3.33
N GLN A 84 -0.75 -3.72 -4.10
CA GLN A 84 -1.57 -3.47 -5.29
C GLN A 84 -1.43 -4.62 -6.28
N GLY A 85 -0.24 -5.16 -6.45
CA GLY A 85 -0.03 -6.30 -7.31
C GLY A 85 -0.74 -7.55 -6.82
N SER A 86 -0.64 -7.84 -5.52
CA SER A 86 -1.38 -8.94 -4.89
C SER A 86 -2.90 -8.80 -5.10
N VAL A 87 -3.44 -7.57 -5.00
CA VAL A 87 -4.86 -7.29 -5.25
C VAL A 87 -5.24 -7.56 -6.71
N MET A 88 -4.41 -7.14 -7.66
CA MET A 88 -4.66 -7.38 -9.09
C MET A 88 -4.63 -8.87 -9.43
N ASP A 89 -3.66 -9.60 -8.90
CA ASP A 89 -3.54 -11.05 -9.09
C ASP A 89 -4.75 -11.79 -8.50
N LEU A 90 -5.23 -11.38 -7.31
CA LEU A 90 -6.45 -11.91 -6.70
C LEU A 90 -7.72 -11.62 -7.52
N LEU A 91 -7.75 -10.49 -8.24
CA LEU A 91 -8.84 -10.14 -9.16
C LEU A 91 -8.69 -10.79 -10.55
N GLY A 92 -7.58 -11.50 -10.81
CA GLY A 92 -7.28 -12.09 -12.11
C GLY A 92 -6.93 -11.06 -13.19
N ILE A 93 -6.50 -9.87 -12.78
CA ILE A 93 -6.12 -8.77 -13.68
C ILE A 93 -4.60 -8.81 -13.84
N LYS A 94 -4.14 -8.94 -15.08
CA LYS A 94 -2.70 -8.89 -15.38
C LYS A 94 -2.18 -7.48 -15.13
N GLN A 95 -1.18 -7.37 -14.26
CA GLN A 95 -0.47 -6.12 -14.03
C GLN A 95 0.35 -5.74 -15.26
N LEU A 96 0.28 -4.47 -15.65
CA LEU A 96 1.14 -3.89 -16.66
C LEU A 96 2.37 -3.32 -15.95
N SER A 97 3.56 -3.82 -16.30
CA SER A 97 4.81 -3.43 -15.65
C SER A 97 5.35 -2.06 -16.07
N GLU A 98 4.82 -1.49 -17.16
CA GLU A 98 5.13 -0.14 -17.65
C GLU A 98 3.84 0.51 -18.17
N MET A 99 3.47 1.68 -17.63
CA MET A 99 2.40 2.54 -18.18
C MET A 99 2.98 3.63 -19.08
#